data_AF-A0A077KFC6-F1
#
_entry.id   AF-A0A077KFC6-F1
#
_cell.length_a   1.000
_cell.length_b   1.000
_cell.length_c   1.000
_cell.angle_alpha   90.00
_cell.angle_beta   90.00
_cell.angle_gamma   90.00
#
_symmetry.space_group_name_H-M   'P 1'
#
loop_
_entity.id
_entity.type
_entity.pdbx_description
1 polymer ?
#
loop_
_entity_poly.entity_id
_entity_poly.type
_entity_poly.pdbx_seq_one_letter_code
_entity_poly.pdbx_strand_id
1 'polypeptide(L)'
;MSWSRTTIFVNVLQQLINVKRTKMLKRKLLSLITILGFISIFAGNLKVKVYNPGTKAIFPITSTIIYGDKDAILIDAQFQKQYAEQLVKEIKATGKNLKTVFISHSDPDFYFGLDVIKKAFPNVRIISTAQTAYLISASKDDKLAVWKPQLKADAPSEIITPEAVTAVPDLEGNKIEIRQNPEDSAHSFLWIPSIKTVAGGISVSIDSHLWMADTQNVKAIDQWIGQIDAMKSLKPEQVVPSHFAKQSLSPASLDFVKGYLENYKKAVTENKTTSAIVDFMVKKYPNLPGKDELEMGVKVFLGEMAWDLKSPYPAIGQKVEVDFGAVKFLLDFKDNKTMTFTGLTGSSKDSTDTVEYTAVEVAKNVFMVYWHEPNLGFNVTHIQDYNKNIVYSNIAGPDGTFTHPKGTLKILK
;
A
#
# COMPACT_ATOMS: atom_id res chain seq x y z
N MET A 1 -39.13 57.19 24.44
CA MET A 1 -38.53 58.54 24.67
C MET A 1 -37.06 58.49 24.26
N SER A 2 -36.38 59.55 23.82
CA SER A 2 -36.81 60.81 23.19
C SER A 2 -35.57 61.66 22.87
N TRP A 3 -35.21 61.88 21.59
CA TRP A 3 -34.30 62.95 21.12
C TRP A 3 -32.84 62.91 21.66
N SER A 4 -31.85 63.67 21.17
CA SER A 4 -31.51 64.17 19.81
C SER A 4 -30.00 64.54 19.75
N ARG A 5 -29.41 64.78 18.57
CA ARG A 5 -28.00 65.19 18.40
C ARG A 5 -27.85 66.69 18.10
N THR A 6 -26.85 67.33 18.72
CA THR A 6 -26.23 68.64 18.39
C THR A 6 -24.81 68.66 19.00
N THR A 7 -23.78 69.40 18.55
CA THR A 7 -23.58 70.31 17.39
C THR A 7 -22.31 69.82 16.62
N ILE A 8 -21.34 70.50 15.97
CA ILE A 8 -20.92 71.88 15.56
C ILE A 8 -20.54 71.73 14.07
N PHE A 9 -21.08 72.48 13.09
CA PHE A 9 -20.81 73.87 12.64
C PHE A 9 -19.47 74.11 11.86
N VAL A 10 -19.51 75.10 10.95
CA VAL A 10 -18.68 75.19 9.73
C VAL A 10 -18.03 76.58 9.57
N ASN A 11 -16.83 76.67 8.98
CA ASN A 11 -16.33 77.71 8.05
C ASN A 11 -14.84 77.46 7.64
N VAL A 12 -14.20 78.12 6.66
CA VAL A 12 -14.47 78.44 5.23
C VAL A 12 -13.44 79.49 4.74
N LEU A 13 -13.09 79.47 3.44
CA LEU A 13 -12.45 80.52 2.59
C LEU A 13 -10.90 80.55 2.31
N GLN A 14 -10.59 80.24 1.05
CA GLN A 14 -9.57 80.74 0.08
C GLN A 14 -8.25 81.45 0.47
N GLN A 15 -7.19 81.11 -0.27
CA GLN A 15 -6.39 82.09 -1.06
C GLN A 15 -5.78 81.46 -2.34
N LEU A 16 -5.21 82.29 -3.24
CA LEU A 16 -4.80 81.96 -4.62
C LEU A 16 -3.42 82.56 -4.98
N ILE A 17 -2.55 81.79 -5.64
CA ILE A 17 -1.41 82.31 -6.45
C ILE A 17 -1.26 81.48 -7.74
N ASN A 18 -0.90 82.14 -8.85
CA ASN A 18 -0.73 81.58 -10.20
C ASN A 18 0.75 81.30 -10.55
N VAL A 19 1.03 80.39 -11.51
CA VAL A 19 1.96 80.61 -12.65
C VAL A 19 1.76 79.54 -13.75
N LYS A 20 2.22 79.85 -14.97
CA LYS A 20 1.78 79.32 -16.28
C LYS A 20 2.36 77.96 -16.72
N ARG A 21 1.58 77.24 -17.56
CA ARG A 21 1.93 76.34 -18.70
C ARG A 21 3.02 75.27 -18.47
N THR A 22 2.77 73.99 -18.75
CA THR A 22 2.67 73.44 -20.12
C THR A 22 1.81 72.16 -20.21
N LYS A 23 1.44 71.74 -21.44
CA LYS A 23 0.79 70.44 -21.71
C LYS A 23 1.83 69.30 -21.69
N MET A 24 1.54 68.20 -21.01
CA MET A 24 2.02 66.88 -21.43
C MET A 24 0.97 65.79 -21.17
N LEU A 25 0.79 64.91 -22.16
CA LEU A 25 -0.24 63.90 -22.18
C LEU A 25 0.24 62.63 -21.46
N LYS A 26 -0.25 62.35 -20.25
CA LYS A 26 -0.06 61.04 -19.59
C LYS A 26 -1.39 60.28 -19.55
N ARG A 27 -1.50 59.25 -20.40
CA ARG A 27 -2.56 58.23 -20.32
C ARG A 27 -2.50 57.59 -18.93
N LYS A 28 -3.53 57.77 -18.09
CA LYS A 28 -3.79 56.85 -16.98
C LYS A 28 -4.48 55.62 -17.55
N LEU A 29 -3.72 54.54 -17.73
CA LEU A 29 -4.29 53.22 -17.97
C LEU A 29 -4.98 52.79 -16.66
N LEU A 30 -6.28 52.55 -16.68
CA LEU A 30 -6.95 51.86 -15.57
C LEU A 30 -6.58 50.38 -15.67
N SER A 31 -5.58 49.95 -14.91
CA SER A 31 -5.34 48.53 -14.69
C SER A 31 -6.50 47.97 -13.89
N LEU A 32 -7.45 47.33 -14.59
CA LEU A 32 -8.45 46.48 -13.95
C LEU A 32 -7.68 45.30 -13.33
N ILE A 33 -7.50 45.32 -12.00
CA ILE A 33 -7.00 44.16 -11.28
C ILE A 33 -8.17 43.17 -11.19
N THR A 34 -8.31 42.34 -12.22
CA THR A 34 -9.22 41.21 -12.20
C THR A 34 -8.71 40.22 -11.17
N ILE A 35 -9.20 40.33 -9.93
CA ILE A 35 -8.95 39.33 -8.89
C ILE A 35 -9.66 38.05 -9.33
N LEU A 36 -8.94 37.21 -10.07
CA LEU A 36 -9.25 35.80 -10.25
C LEU A 36 -9.11 35.13 -8.90
N GLY A 37 -10.18 35.25 -8.10
CA GLY A 37 -10.35 34.44 -6.90
C GLY A 37 -10.37 32.99 -7.32
N PHE A 38 -9.28 32.27 -7.04
CA PHE A 38 -9.28 30.82 -7.10
C PHE A 38 -10.31 30.34 -6.07
N ILE A 39 -11.49 29.98 -6.58
CA ILE A 39 -12.47 29.23 -5.80
C ILE A 39 -11.80 27.90 -5.49
N SER A 40 -11.38 27.72 -4.24
CA SER A 40 -10.95 26.41 -3.75
C SER A 40 -12.09 25.43 -3.99
N ILE A 41 -11.88 24.49 -4.92
CA ILE A 41 -12.79 23.37 -5.13
C ILE A 41 -12.87 22.62 -3.79
N PHE A 42 -14.09 22.35 -3.32
CA PHE A 42 -14.33 21.79 -1.99
C PHE A 42 -13.79 20.35 -1.90
N ALA A 43 -12.57 20.19 -1.37
CA ALA A 43 -12.11 18.92 -0.86
C ALA A 43 -13.03 18.49 0.30
N GLY A 44 -13.66 17.31 0.20
CA GLY A 44 -14.69 16.84 1.14
C GLY A 44 -15.98 16.23 0.55
N ASN A 45 -16.13 16.12 -0.78
CA ASN A 45 -17.28 15.44 -1.41
C ASN A 45 -17.00 13.95 -1.78
N LEU A 46 -15.93 13.34 -1.24
CA LEU A 46 -15.68 11.92 -1.44
C LEU A 46 -16.73 11.07 -0.74
N LYS A 47 -17.13 9.98 -1.39
CA LYS A 47 -18.09 9.00 -0.88
C LYS A 47 -17.45 7.60 -0.87
N VAL A 48 -17.74 6.86 0.18
CA VAL A 48 -17.32 5.47 0.36
C VAL A 48 -18.51 4.57 0.07
N LYS A 49 -18.32 3.57 -0.80
CA LYS A 49 -19.25 2.46 -1.00
C LYS A 49 -18.47 1.16 -0.89
N VAL A 50 -18.89 0.28 0.02
CA VAL A 50 -18.28 -1.05 0.17
C VAL A 50 -19.12 -2.10 -0.54
N TYR A 51 -18.45 -3.12 -1.08
CA TYR A 51 -19.04 -4.36 -1.55
C TYR A 51 -18.35 -5.52 -0.84
N ASN A 52 -19.15 -6.38 -0.20
CA ASN A 52 -18.68 -7.61 0.44
C ASN A 52 -19.75 -8.69 0.16
N PRO A 53 -19.37 -9.86 -0.39
CA PRO A 53 -20.32 -10.93 -0.72
C PRO A 53 -20.85 -11.69 0.52
N GLY A 54 -20.26 -11.48 1.69
CA GLY A 54 -20.59 -12.14 2.95
C GLY A 54 -20.30 -13.64 2.92
N THR A 55 -21.00 -14.39 3.77
CA THR A 55 -20.85 -15.85 3.98
C THR A 55 -21.22 -16.73 2.77
N LYS A 56 -21.43 -16.14 1.59
CA LYS A 56 -21.59 -16.84 0.31
C LYS A 56 -20.26 -17.01 -0.45
N ALA A 57 -19.23 -16.27 -0.07
CA ALA A 57 -17.89 -16.40 -0.63
C ALA A 57 -17.01 -17.33 0.19
N ILE A 58 -15.97 -17.85 -0.44
CA ILE A 58 -14.89 -18.59 0.24
C ILE A 58 -14.15 -17.65 1.19
N PHE A 59 -13.89 -16.42 0.75
CA PHE A 59 -13.37 -15.32 1.57
C PHE A 59 -14.31 -14.12 1.46
N PRO A 60 -14.90 -13.62 2.56
CA PRO A 60 -15.77 -12.45 2.56
C PRO A 60 -14.95 -11.16 2.51
N ILE A 61 -14.18 -10.99 1.43
CA ILE A 61 -13.29 -9.86 1.20
C ILE A 61 -14.08 -8.60 0.80
N THR A 62 -13.68 -7.45 1.33
CA THR A 62 -14.33 -6.15 1.11
C THR A 62 -13.62 -5.36 0.03
N SER A 63 -14.31 -5.14 -1.09
CA SER A 63 -13.91 -4.16 -2.10
C SER A 63 -14.48 -2.79 -1.75
N THR A 64 -13.63 -1.76 -1.76
CA THR A 64 -14.03 -0.39 -1.39
C THR A 64 -13.96 0.54 -2.59
N ILE A 65 -15.09 1.14 -2.96
CA ILE A 65 -15.20 2.13 -4.04
C ILE A 65 -15.19 3.52 -3.39
N ILE A 66 -14.12 4.28 -3.62
CA ILE A 66 -13.98 5.69 -3.24
C ILE A 66 -14.29 6.53 -4.47
N TYR A 67 -15.22 7.48 -4.39
CA TYR A 67 -15.63 8.25 -5.57
C TYR A 67 -16.05 9.69 -5.26
N GLY A 68 -15.80 10.57 -6.24
CA GLY A 68 -16.18 11.98 -6.22
C GLY A 68 -17.37 12.28 -7.14
N ASP A 69 -17.33 13.43 -7.82
CA ASP A 69 -18.39 13.89 -8.71
C ASP A 69 -18.30 13.30 -10.12
N LYS A 70 -17.11 12.94 -10.62
CA LYS A 70 -16.89 12.36 -11.96
C LYS A 70 -16.15 11.03 -11.91
N ASP A 71 -15.14 10.92 -11.07
CA ASP A 71 -14.14 9.85 -11.08
C ASP A 71 -14.20 8.99 -9.81
N ALA A 72 -13.66 7.77 -9.91
CA ALA A 72 -13.62 6.79 -8.83
C ALA A 72 -12.33 5.96 -8.81
N ILE A 73 -12.00 5.46 -7.62
CA ILE A 73 -10.92 4.51 -7.36
C ILE A 73 -11.51 3.30 -6.64
N LEU A 74 -11.12 2.11 -7.08
CA LEU A 74 -11.41 0.84 -6.41
C LEU A 74 -10.22 0.46 -5.53
N ILE A 75 -10.51 -0.07 -4.35
CA ILE A 75 -9.56 -0.74 -3.47
C ILE A 75 -9.99 -2.21 -3.41
N ASP A 76 -9.11 -3.10 -3.85
CA ASP A 76 -9.24 -4.57 -3.89
C ASP A 76 -10.38 -5.13 -4.78
N ALA A 77 -10.15 -6.29 -5.40
CA ALA A 77 -10.81 -6.72 -6.64
C ALA A 77 -11.66 -8.01 -6.56
N GLN A 78 -11.85 -8.58 -5.35
CA GLN A 78 -12.55 -9.85 -5.06
C GLN A 78 -11.82 -11.12 -5.50
N PHE A 79 -12.16 -12.24 -4.84
CA PHE A 79 -11.58 -13.56 -5.09
C PHE A 79 -12.22 -14.30 -6.27
N GLN A 80 -13.53 -14.50 -6.20
CA GLN A 80 -14.28 -15.32 -7.15
C GLN A 80 -14.84 -14.44 -8.26
N LYS A 81 -14.69 -14.88 -9.50
CA LYS A 81 -15.19 -14.20 -10.71
C LYS A 81 -16.64 -13.71 -10.58
N GLN A 82 -17.56 -14.51 -10.04
CA GLN A 82 -18.97 -14.12 -9.89
C GLN A 82 -19.20 -12.92 -8.95
N TYR A 83 -18.29 -12.69 -8.00
CA TYR A 83 -18.33 -11.54 -7.09
C TYR A 83 -17.58 -10.33 -7.67
N ALA A 84 -16.52 -10.55 -8.45
CA ALA A 84 -15.93 -9.51 -9.29
C ALA A 84 -16.93 -8.99 -10.36
N GLU A 85 -17.73 -9.87 -10.96
CA GLU A 85 -18.80 -9.48 -11.91
C GLU A 85 -19.95 -8.73 -11.23
N GLN A 86 -20.19 -8.93 -9.92
CA GLN A 86 -21.11 -8.12 -9.12
C GLN A 86 -20.49 -6.77 -8.77
N LEU A 87 -19.22 -6.73 -8.35
CA LEU A 87 -18.46 -5.51 -8.11
C LEU A 87 -18.43 -4.59 -9.34
N VAL A 88 -18.29 -5.13 -10.55
CA VAL A 88 -18.42 -4.36 -11.81
C VAL A 88 -19.78 -3.66 -11.91
N LYS A 89 -20.88 -4.30 -11.47
CA LYS A 89 -22.21 -3.68 -11.44
C LYS A 89 -22.27 -2.60 -10.36
N GLU A 90 -21.71 -2.85 -9.19
CA GLU A 90 -21.66 -1.87 -8.09
C GLU A 90 -20.86 -0.62 -8.42
N ILE A 91 -19.77 -0.76 -9.18
CA ILE A 91 -18.97 0.37 -9.72
C ILE A 91 -19.78 1.10 -10.80
N LYS A 92 -20.35 0.39 -11.78
CA LYS A 92 -21.15 1.02 -12.86
C LYS A 92 -22.37 1.78 -12.31
N ALA A 93 -22.98 1.28 -11.24
CA ALA A 93 -24.09 1.94 -10.53
C ALA A 93 -23.71 3.27 -9.86
N THR A 94 -22.42 3.61 -9.72
CA THR A 94 -22.00 4.95 -9.25
C THR A 94 -22.10 6.02 -10.35
N GLY A 95 -22.13 5.62 -11.62
CA GLY A 95 -22.06 6.52 -12.78
C GLY A 95 -20.71 7.24 -12.95
N LYS A 96 -19.63 6.78 -12.29
CA LYS A 96 -18.31 7.43 -12.28
C LYS A 96 -17.30 6.71 -13.16
N ASN A 97 -16.27 7.43 -13.60
CA ASN A 97 -15.14 6.87 -14.33
C ASN A 97 -14.19 6.17 -13.36
N LEU A 98 -14.10 4.83 -13.41
CA LEU A 98 -13.06 4.12 -12.66
C LEU A 98 -11.68 4.42 -13.29
N LYS A 99 -10.84 5.19 -12.59
CA LYS A 99 -9.49 5.56 -13.04
C LYS A 99 -8.43 4.56 -12.60
N THR A 100 -8.60 4.03 -11.39
CA THR A 100 -7.55 3.30 -10.69
C THR A 100 -8.15 2.17 -9.87
N VAL A 101 -7.47 1.02 -9.86
CA VAL A 101 -7.61 -0.04 -8.85
C VAL A 101 -6.32 -0.03 -8.02
N PHE A 102 -6.43 0.10 -6.70
CA PHE A 102 -5.34 -0.16 -5.78
C PHE A 102 -5.52 -1.54 -5.16
N ILE A 103 -4.49 -2.38 -5.25
CA ILE A 103 -4.42 -3.66 -4.53
C ILE A 103 -3.60 -3.46 -3.26
N SER A 104 -4.22 -3.71 -2.11
CA SER A 104 -3.66 -3.37 -0.80
C SER A 104 -2.83 -4.47 -0.15
N HIS A 105 -3.09 -5.73 -0.51
CA HIS A 105 -2.38 -6.91 0.01
C HIS A 105 -2.16 -7.99 -1.06
N SER A 106 -1.30 -8.96 -0.77
CA SER A 106 -0.78 -9.96 -1.72
C SER A 106 -1.49 -11.32 -1.69
N ASP A 107 -2.67 -11.39 -1.08
CA ASP A 107 -3.50 -12.59 -1.03
C ASP A 107 -4.57 -12.63 -2.13
N PRO A 108 -4.94 -13.83 -2.59
CA PRO A 108 -5.56 -14.00 -3.91
C PRO A 108 -6.97 -13.40 -3.96
N ASP A 109 -7.64 -13.30 -2.82
CA ASP A 109 -8.93 -12.64 -2.64
C ASP A 109 -8.88 -11.12 -2.83
N PHE A 110 -7.71 -10.50 -2.65
CA PHE A 110 -7.51 -9.08 -2.94
C PHE A 110 -7.43 -8.80 -4.44
N TYR A 111 -6.95 -9.74 -5.27
CA TYR A 111 -6.57 -9.44 -6.66
C TYR A 111 -7.01 -10.42 -7.77
N PHE A 112 -7.56 -11.61 -7.47
CA PHE A 112 -7.92 -12.58 -8.52
C PHE A 112 -8.94 -12.02 -9.51
N GLY A 113 -9.98 -11.31 -9.05
CA GLY A 113 -11.01 -10.70 -9.90
C GLY A 113 -10.53 -9.55 -10.79
N LEU A 114 -9.24 -9.19 -10.79
CA LEU A 114 -8.69 -8.11 -11.62
C LEU A 114 -8.93 -8.31 -13.12
N ASP A 115 -8.97 -9.55 -13.64
CA ASP A 115 -9.24 -9.80 -15.06
C ASP A 115 -10.65 -9.35 -15.47
N VAL A 116 -11.65 -9.62 -14.63
CA VAL A 116 -13.04 -9.12 -14.76
C VAL A 116 -13.08 -7.59 -14.69
N ILE A 117 -12.38 -6.97 -13.74
CA ILE A 117 -12.33 -5.51 -13.61
C ILE A 117 -11.66 -4.87 -14.83
N LYS A 118 -10.52 -5.40 -15.29
CA LYS A 118 -9.77 -4.90 -16.45
C LYS A 118 -10.57 -5.05 -17.74
N LYS A 119 -11.26 -6.18 -17.93
CA LYS A 119 -12.17 -6.41 -19.06
C LYS A 119 -13.39 -5.47 -19.05
N ALA A 120 -13.90 -5.12 -17.87
CA ALA A 120 -15.01 -4.18 -17.72
C ALA A 120 -14.61 -2.70 -17.86
N PHE A 121 -13.35 -2.36 -17.55
CA PHE A 121 -12.79 -1.01 -17.58
C PHE A 121 -11.38 -1.01 -18.22
N PRO A 122 -11.24 -1.19 -19.55
CA PRO A 122 -9.93 -1.43 -20.19
C PRO A 122 -8.85 -0.37 -19.91
N ASN A 123 -9.27 0.89 -19.73
CA ASN A 123 -8.36 2.03 -19.50
C ASN A 123 -7.99 2.22 -18.01
N VAL A 124 -8.44 1.36 -17.09
CA VAL A 124 -8.11 1.48 -15.66
C VAL A 124 -6.63 1.14 -15.42
N ARG A 125 -5.95 1.96 -14.61
CA ARG A 125 -4.62 1.60 -14.05
C ARG A 125 -4.82 0.68 -12.85
N ILE A 126 -4.01 -0.37 -12.76
CA ILE A 126 -4.04 -1.34 -11.66
C ILE A 126 -2.70 -1.22 -10.95
N ILE A 127 -2.71 -0.69 -9.72
CA ILE A 127 -1.51 -0.30 -8.97
C ILE A 127 -1.45 -0.98 -7.60
N SER A 128 -0.26 -1.07 -7.01
CA SER A 128 -0.06 -1.43 -5.60
C SER A 128 1.27 -0.89 -5.10
N THR A 129 1.62 -1.15 -3.83
CA THR A 129 2.99 -0.89 -3.36
C THR A 129 3.97 -1.86 -4.05
N ALA A 130 5.23 -1.45 -4.22
CA ALA A 130 6.25 -2.32 -4.85
C ALA A 130 6.40 -3.68 -4.13
N GLN A 131 6.27 -3.72 -2.79
CA GLN A 131 6.28 -4.98 -2.04
C GLN A 131 5.05 -5.85 -2.31
N THR A 132 3.87 -5.24 -2.42
CA THR A 132 2.64 -5.95 -2.80
C THR A 132 2.75 -6.52 -4.22
N ALA A 133 3.27 -5.75 -5.19
CA ALA A 133 3.52 -6.20 -6.55
C ALA A 133 4.57 -7.34 -6.60
N TYR A 134 5.65 -7.24 -5.81
CA TYR A 134 6.64 -8.29 -5.65
C TYR A 134 6.03 -9.60 -5.11
N LEU A 135 5.34 -9.54 -3.96
CA LEU A 135 4.76 -10.72 -3.31
C LEU A 135 3.69 -11.40 -4.16
N ILE A 136 2.89 -10.62 -4.92
CA ILE A 136 1.98 -11.18 -5.93
C ILE A 136 2.80 -11.88 -7.02
N SER A 137 3.82 -11.24 -7.59
CA SER A 137 4.64 -11.86 -8.65
C SER A 137 5.40 -13.12 -8.19
N ALA A 138 5.79 -13.18 -6.91
CA ALA A 138 6.56 -14.28 -6.32
C ALA A 138 5.70 -15.44 -5.78
N SER A 139 4.35 -15.31 -5.79
CA SER A 139 3.45 -16.35 -5.28
C SER A 139 2.23 -16.66 -6.15
N LYS A 140 1.94 -15.85 -7.18
CA LYS A 140 0.74 -15.99 -8.02
C LYS A 140 0.55 -17.37 -8.65
N ASP A 141 1.63 -18.01 -9.10
CA ASP A 141 1.53 -19.25 -9.89
C ASP A 141 1.32 -20.44 -8.94
N ASP A 142 1.99 -20.46 -7.78
CA ASP A 142 1.71 -21.35 -6.65
C ASP A 142 0.25 -21.19 -6.18
N LYS A 143 -0.19 -19.95 -5.89
CA LYS A 143 -1.55 -19.64 -5.43
C LYS A 143 -2.60 -20.01 -6.49
N LEU A 144 -2.34 -19.81 -7.78
CA LEU A 144 -3.25 -20.22 -8.86
C LEU A 144 -3.32 -21.75 -8.99
N ALA A 145 -2.20 -22.46 -8.89
CA ALA A 145 -2.18 -23.93 -8.87
C ALA A 145 -2.98 -24.50 -7.69
N VAL A 146 -2.85 -23.89 -6.51
CA VAL A 146 -3.61 -24.24 -5.31
C VAL A 146 -5.11 -23.99 -5.46
N TRP A 147 -5.54 -22.83 -5.99
CA TRP A 147 -6.94 -22.36 -5.94
C TRP A 147 -7.81 -22.65 -7.17
N LYS A 148 -7.21 -22.88 -8.34
CA LYS A 148 -7.94 -23.14 -9.59
C LYS A 148 -8.87 -24.37 -9.53
N PRO A 149 -8.52 -25.50 -8.89
CA PRO A 149 -9.40 -26.67 -8.79
C PRO A 149 -10.70 -26.46 -7.99
N GLN A 150 -10.67 -25.61 -6.97
CA GLN A 150 -11.80 -25.30 -6.08
C GLN A 150 -12.69 -24.24 -6.73
N LEU A 151 -12.07 -23.18 -7.28
CA LEU A 151 -12.75 -22.09 -7.98
C LEU A 151 -13.43 -22.55 -9.27
N LYS A 152 -12.84 -23.49 -10.03
CA LYS A 152 -13.41 -24.04 -11.29
C LYS A 152 -13.70 -22.92 -12.30
N ALA A 153 -14.99 -22.59 -12.52
CA ALA A 153 -15.43 -21.53 -13.42
C ALA A 153 -15.36 -20.11 -12.81
N ASP A 154 -15.18 -20.01 -11.48
CA ASP A 154 -14.89 -18.77 -10.77
C ASP A 154 -13.39 -18.41 -10.74
N ALA A 155 -12.53 -19.26 -11.29
CA ALA A 155 -11.10 -18.99 -11.37
C ALA A 155 -10.81 -17.85 -12.37
N PRO A 156 -9.82 -16.99 -12.10
CA PRO A 156 -9.41 -15.96 -13.04
C PRO A 156 -8.84 -16.58 -14.33
N SER A 157 -9.05 -15.89 -15.45
CA SER A 157 -8.51 -16.28 -16.75
C SER A 157 -7.04 -15.90 -16.92
N GLU A 158 -6.59 -14.83 -16.26
CA GLU A 158 -5.20 -14.40 -16.14
C GLU A 158 -4.95 -13.78 -14.76
N ILE A 159 -3.70 -13.83 -14.26
CA ILE A 159 -3.31 -13.10 -13.05
C ILE A 159 -2.57 -11.82 -13.43
N ILE A 160 -3.22 -10.68 -13.17
CA ILE A 160 -2.65 -9.34 -13.38
C ILE A 160 -1.80 -8.98 -12.15
N THR A 161 -0.49 -8.89 -12.33
CA THR A 161 0.42 -8.27 -11.35
C THR A 161 0.30 -6.74 -11.44
N PRO A 162 0.02 -6.00 -10.35
CA PRO A 162 -0.14 -4.55 -10.42
C PRO A 162 1.14 -3.77 -10.78
N GLU A 163 0.96 -2.56 -11.28
CA GLU A 163 1.99 -1.52 -11.44
C GLU A 163 2.44 -1.01 -10.05
N ALA A 164 3.74 -1.04 -9.76
CA ALA A 164 4.26 -0.56 -8.49
C ALA A 164 4.25 0.98 -8.43
N VAL A 165 3.75 1.54 -7.32
CA VAL A 165 3.77 2.99 -7.07
C VAL A 165 4.17 3.34 -5.64
N THR A 166 4.68 4.55 -5.46
CA THR A 166 4.95 5.18 -4.15
C THR A 166 3.81 6.08 -3.65
N ALA A 167 2.83 6.40 -4.51
CA ALA A 167 1.65 7.19 -4.16
C ALA A 167 0.44 6.80 -5.04
N VAL A 168 -0.76 6.87 -4.46
CA VAL A 168 -2.03 6.76 -5.22
C VAL A 168 -2.29 8.11 -5.91
N PRO A 169 -2.79 8.14 -7.17
CA PRO A 169 -3.24 9.36 -7.81
C PRO A 169 -4.29 10.13 -6.99
N ASP A 170 -4.22 11.45 -7.02
CA ASP A 170 -5.21 12.34 -6.40
C ASP A 170 -6.61 12.15 -7.03
N LEU A 171 -7.66 12.19 -6.19
CA LEU A 171 -9.05 12.03 -6.60
C LEU A 171 -9.80 13.36 -6.43
N GLU A 172 -9.84 14.15 -7.51
CA GLU A 172 -10.58 15.42 -7.59
C GLU A 172 -10.19 16.47 -6.52
N GLY A 173 -8.90 16.59 -6.23
CA GLY A 173 -8.33 17.45 -5.19
C GLY A 173 -8.27 16.80 -3.80
N ASN A 174 -8.58 15.50 -3.71
CA ASN A 174 -8.51 14.73 -2.46
C ASN A 174 -7.35 13.73 -2.52
N LYS A 175 -6.39 13.90 -1.61
CA LYS A 175 -5.28 12.96 -1.42
C LYS A 175 -5.76 11.61 -0.89
N ILE A 176 -5.13 10.55 -1.37
CA ILE A 176 -5.20 9.20 -0.82
C ILE A 176 -3.75 8.78 -0.53
N GLU A 177 -3.45 8.53 0.74
CA GLU A 177 -2.08 8.34 1.22
C GLU A 177 -1.81 6.86 1.49
N ILE A 178 -0.77 6.30 0.88
CA ILE A 178 -0.25 4.97 1.24
C ILE A 178 0.46 5.09 2.59
N ARG A 179 0.10 4.22 3.53
CA ARG A 179 0.74 4.11 4.85
C ARG A 179 1.28 2.68 5.02
N GLN A 180 2.56 2.59 5.39
CA GLN A 180 3.31 1.35 5.59
C GLN A 180 4.21 1.48 6.82
N ASN A 181 4.54 0.35 7.45
CA ASN A 181 5.58 0.27 8.46
C ASN A 181 6.92 -0.07 7.75
N PRO A 182 8.02 0.68 7.95
CA PRO A 182 9.32 0.31 7.36
C PRO A 182 9.86 -1.05 7.81
N GLU A 183 9.43 -1.58 8.97
CA GLU A 183 9.75 -2.94 9.41
C GLU A 183 8.72 -3.99 8.99
N ASP A 184 7.59 -3.58 8.41
CA ASP A 184 6.54 -4.48 7.92
C ASP A 184 5.87 -3.85 6.68
N SER A 185 6.56 -4.01 5.55
CA SER A 185 6.26 -3.33 4.30
C SER A 185 5.22 -4.06 3.43
N ALA A 186 4.87 -5.31 3.77
CA ALA A 186 3.81 -6.08 3.11
C ALA A 186 2.40 -5.62 3.49
N HIS A 187 2.23 -5.15 4.73
CA HIS A 187 0.94 -4.71 5.27
C HIS A 187 0.74 -3.21 5.07
N SER A 188 0.49 -2.82 3.81
CA SER A 188 0.08 -1.45 3.47
C SER A 188 -1.39 -1.19 3.80
N PHE A 189 -1.74 0.07 4.06
CA PHE A 189 -3.12 0.54 4.12
C PHE A 189 -3.25 1.94 3.50
N LEU A 190 -4.47 2.34 3.16
CA LEU A 190 -4.75 3.69 2.66
C LEU A 190 -5.40 4.57 3.74
N TRP A 191 -4.97 5.82 3.78
CA TRP A 191 -5.56 6.88 4.59
C TRP A 191 -6.12 7.98 3.67
N ILE A 192 -7.35 8.43 3.94
CA ILE A 192 -8.06 9.43 3.13
C ILE A 192 -8.38 10.64 4.00
N PRO A 193 -7.51 11.67 4.08
CA PRO A 193 -7.61 12.73 5.09
C PRO A 193 -8.91 13.54 5.05
N SER A 194 -9.49 13.78 3.87
CA SER A 194 -10.67 14.65 3.71
C SER A 194 -11.98 14.04 4.21
N ILE A 195 -12.01 12.72 4.43
CA ILE A 195 -13.15 11.98 5.02
C ILE A 195 -12.74 11.15 6.25
N LYS A 196 -11.47 11.26 6.69
CA LYS A 196 -10.87 10.52 7.81
C LYS A 196 -11.15 9.01 7.78
N THR A 197 -11.02 8.42 6.59
CA THR A 197 -11.24 6.99 6.36
C THR A 197 -9.92 6.23 6.25
N VAL A 198 -9.77 5.15 7.02
CA VAL A 198 -8.81 4.07 6.76
C VAL A 198 -9.48 3.00 5.90
N ALA A 199 -8.83 2.54 4.83
CA ALA A 199 -9.35 1.47 3.97
C ALA A 199 -8.21 0.65 3.33
N GLY A 200 -8.50 -0.62 3.00
CA GLY A 200 -7.52 -1.56 2.49
C GLY A 200 -6.53 -2.06 3.55
N GLY A 201 -5.83 -3.14 3.20
CA GLY A 201 -4.93 -3.88 4.08
C GLY A 201 -5.67 -4.98 4.85
N ILE A 202 -5.10 -6.19 4.85
CA ILE A 202 -5.63 -7.36 5.58
C ILE A 202 -5.76 -7.10 7.09
N SER A 203 -4.93 -6.20 7.63
CA SER A 203 -4.69 -5.98 9.05
C SER A 203 -5.91 -5.57 9.89
N VAL A 204 -7.03 -5.17 9.27
CA VAL A 204 -8.31 -4.99 9.99
C VAL A 204 -9.32 -6.00 9.46
N SER A 205 -9.74 -6.91 10.34
CA SER A 205 -10.80 -7.90 10.09
C SER A 205 -11.65 -8.06 11.37
N ILE A 206 -12.95 -8.31 11.22
CA ILE A 206 -13.91 -8.41 12.34
C ILE A 206 -14.92 -9.55 12.12
N ASP A 207 -15.72 -9.83 13.16
CA ASP A 207 -16.77 -10.87 13.20
C ASP A 207 -16.31 -12.33 13.04
N SER A 208 -15.00 -12.59 13.04
CA SER A 208 -14.41 -13.93 13.15
C SER A 208 -13.19 -13.90 14.08
N HIS A 209 -12.70 -15.09 14.45
CA HIS A 209 -11.31 -15.23 14.87
C HIS A 209 -10.40 -14.71 13.75
N LEU A 210 -9.33 -13.99 14.13
CA LEU A 210 -8.39 -13.45 13.16
C LEU A 210 -7.53 -14.57 12.56
N TRP A 211 -7.17 -14.40 11.28
CA TRP A 211 -6.26 -15.27 10.58
C TRP A 211 -4.83 -15.09 11.10
N MET A 212 -4.28 -16.13 11.74
CA MET A 212 -2.98 -16.04 12.42
C MET A 212 -1.83 -16.80 11.72
N ALA A 213 -2.11 -17.54 10.63
CA ALA A 213 -1.12 -18.43 9.99
C ALA A 213 0.14 -17.70 9.50
N ASP A 214 0.00 -16.48 9.01
CA ASP A 214 1.13 -15.65 8.54
C ASP A 214 1.85 -14.91 9.69
N THR A 215 1.22 -14.83 10.87
CA THR A 215 1.77 -14.13 12.06
C THR A 215 2.62 -15.09 12.90
N GLN A 216 3.62 -15.72 12.28
CA GLN A 216 4.32 -16.92 12.77
C GLN A 216 5.18 -16.76 14.04
N ASN A 217 5.22 -15.59 14.68
CA ASN A 217 6.04 -15.34 15.89
C ASN A 217 5.60 -14.06 16.63
N VAL A 218 6.11 -13.87 17.85
CA VAL A 218 5.77 -12.71 18.71
C VAL A 218 6.13 -11.36 18.08
N LYS A 219 7.24 -11.24 17.32
CA LYS A 219 7.59 -9.98 16.64
C LYS A 219 6.53 -9.61 15.60
N ALA A 220 6.04 -10.58 14.84
CA ALA A 220 4.97 -10.36 13.87
C ALA A 220 3.67 -9.86 14.54
N ILE A 221 3.31 -10.40 15.71
CA ILE A 221 2.15 -9.88 16.48
C ILE A 221 2.39 -8.42 16.91
N ASP A 222 3.60 -8.09 17.40
CA ASP A 222 3.94 -6.71 17.79
C ASP A 222 3.98 -5.74 16.60
N GLN A 223 4.41 -6.19 15.42
CA GLN A 223 4.38 -5.41 14.17
C GLN A 223 2.94 -5.10 13.74
N TRP A 224 2.03 -6.09 13.82
CA TRP A 224 0.61 -5.89 13.53
C TRP A 224 -0.05 -4.97 14.57
N ILE A 225 0.20 -5.14 15.88
CA ILE A 225 -0.26 -4.21 16.93
C ILE A 225 0.23 -2.78 16.64
N GLY A 226 1.50 -2.61 16.28
CA GLY A 226 2.08 -1.31 15.92
C GLY A 226 1.41 -0.67 14.70
N GLN A 227 1.00 -1.46 13.70
CA GLN A 227 0.22 -0.97 12.56
C GLN A 227 -1.18 -0.49 12.99
N ILE A 228 -1.85 -1.22 13.90
CA ILE A 228 -3.15 -0.79 14.44
C ILE A 228 -3.01 0.50 15.25
N ASP A 229 -1.97 0.65 16.07
CA ASP A 229 -1.71 1.93 16.75
C ASP A 229 -1.39 3.07 15.77
N ALA A 230 -0.69 2.79 14.66
CA ALA A 230 -0.49 3.77 13.59
C ALA A 230 -1.82 4.19 12.95
N MET A 231 -2.74 3.26 12.67
CA MET A 231 -4.10 3.58 12.21
C MET A 231 -4.87 4.43 13.24
N LYS A 232 -4.81 4.07 14.53
CA LYS A 232 -5.48 4.82 15.61
C LYS A 232 -4.90 6.24 15.78
N SER A 233 -3.60 6.44 15.54
CA SER A 233 -2.94 7.74 15.63
C SER A 233 -3.51 8.79 14.65
N LEU A 234 -4.05 8.34 13.51
CA LEU A 234 -4.68 9.18 12.48
C LEU A 234 -6.06 9.72 12.91
N LYS A 235 -6.64 9.17 14.00
CA LYS A 235 -7.99 9.49 14.51
C LYS A 235 -9.08 9.35 13.43
N PRO A 236 -9.23 8.15 12.83
CA PRO A 236 -10.27 7.89 11.82
C PRO A 236 -11.68 8.15 12.37
N GLU A 237 -12.55 8.69 11.53
CA GLU A 237 -14.01 8.64 11.73
C GLU A 237 -14.62 7.40 11.08
N GLN A 238 -13.91 6.78 10.12
CA GLN A 238 -14.29 5.53 9.48
C GLN A 238 -13.08 4.61 9.32
N VAL A 239 -13.31 3.31 9.49
CA VAL A 239 -12.34 2.24 9.19
C VAL A 239 -13.08 1.17 8.41
N VAL A 240 -12.61 0.82 7.22
CA VAL A 240 -13.15 -0.27 6.42
C VAL A 240 -12.34 -1.53 6.67
N PRO A 241 -12.88 -2.57 7.34
CA PRO A 241 -12.21 -3.86 7.47
C PRO A 241 -12.07 -4.53 6.10
N SER A 242 -10.99 -5.29 5.90
CA SER A 242 -10.88 -6.21 4.75
C SER A 242 -11.95 -7.31 4.86
N HIS A 243 -12.13 -7.90 6.03
CA HIS A 243 -13.13 -8.95 6.28
C HIS A 243 -14.13 -8.55 7.38
N PHE A 244 -15.41 -8.81 7.13
CA PHE A 244 -16.50 -8.72 8.12
C PHE A 244 -17.64 -9.68 7.75
N ALA A 245 -18.45 -10.08 8.74
CA ALA A 245 -19.71 -10.79 8.49
C ALA A 245 -20.91 -9.84 8.48
N LYS A 246 -20.84 -8.75 9.25
CA LYS A 246 -21.83 -7.67 9.30
C LYS A 246 -21.15 -6.34 9.00
N GLN A 247 -21.63 -5.63 7.99
CA GLN A 247 -21.07 -4.34 7.58
C GLN A 247 -21.02 -3.35 8.76
N SER A 248 -19.80 -2.96 9.12
CA SER A 248 -19.49 -1.96 10.13
C SER A 248 -18.27 -1.18 9.68
N LEU A 249 -18.38 0.14 9.58
CA LEU A 249 -17.24 1.03 9.26
C LEU A 249 -16.69 1.74 10.51
N SER A 250 -17.02 1.21 11.70
CA SER A 250 -16.70 1.85 12.98
C SER A 250 -15.20 1.77 13.30
N PRO A 251 -14.56 2.88 13.72
CA PRO A 251 -13.19 2.87 14.27
C PRO A 251 -12.96 1.91 15.44
N ALA A 252 -14.01 1.48 16.15
CA ALA A 252 -13.93 0.47 17.21
C ALA A 252 -13.42 -0.90 16.72
N SER A 253 -13.41 -1.15 15.41
CA SER A 253 -12.71 -2.29 14.80
C SER A 253 -11.22 -2.33 15.15
N LEU A 254 -10.56 -1.18 15.29
CA LEU A 254 -9.15 -1.08 15.70
C LEU A 254 -8.94 -1.48 17.16
N ASP A 255 -9.89 -1.15 18.05
CA ASP A 255 -9.85 -1.58 19.44
C ASP A 255 -10.10 -3.09 19.58
N PHE A 256 -11.02 -3.65 18.78
CA PHE A 256 -11.24 -5.10 18.71
C PHE A 256 -9.98 -5.84 18.24
N VAL A 257 -9.39 -5.45 17.11
CA VAL A 257 -8.20 -6.13 16.56
C VAL A 257 -7.02 -6.03 17.51
N LYS A 258 -6.71 -4.83 18.05
CA LYS A 258 -5.61 -4.69 19.03
C LYS A 258 -5.84 -5.55 20.27
N GLY A 259 -7.04 -5.51 20.84
CA GLY A 259 -7.38 -6.35 22.00
C GLY A 259 -7.29 -7.85 21.69
N TYR A 260 -7.67 -8.27 20.48
CA TYR A 260 -7.52 -9.66 20.05
C TYR A 260 -6.05 -10.08 19.96
N LEU A 261 -5.20 -9.27 19.32
CA LEU A 261 -3.77 -9.54 19.17
C LEU A 261 -3.03 -9.56 20.52
N GLU A 262 -3.39 -8.66 21.45
CA GLU A 262 -2.87 -8.67 22.82
C GLU A 262 -3.26 -9.95 23.58
N ASN A 263 -4.51 -10.41 23.46
CA ASN A 263 -4.95 -11.68 24.06
C ASN A 263 -4.32 -12.90 23.37
N TYR A 264 -4.11 -12.88 22.05
CA TYR A 264 -3.43 -13.95 21.32
C TYR A 264 -1.95 -14.04 21.69
N LYS A 265 -1.23 -12.91 21.73
CA LYS A 265 0.14 -12.82 22.24
C LYS A 265 0.25 -13.38 23.66
N LYS A 266 -0.69 -13.02 24.54
CA LYS A 266 -0.78 -13.62 25.87
C LYS A 266 -0.95 -15.14 25.81
N ALA A 267 -1.92 -15.64 25.04
CA ALA A 267 -2.19 -17.07 24.88
C ALA A 267 -0.96 -17.87 24.47
N VAL A 268 -0.25 -17.45 23.40
CA VAL A 268 0.95 -18.16 22.88
C VAL A 268 2.17 -18.04 23.80
N THR A 269 2.28 -16.97 24.60
CA THR A 269 3.37 -16.85 25.59
C THR A 269 3.14 -17.72 26.82
N GLU A 270 1.92 -17.76 27.36
CA GLU A 270 1.60 -18.50 28.60
C GLU A 270 1.39 -20.01 28.39
N ASN A 271 0.92 -20.43 27.21
CA ASN A 271 0.59 -21.83 26.91
C ASN A 271 1.58 -22.46 25.92
N LYS A 272 1.59 -23.80 25.79
CA LYS A 272 2.61 -24.54 25.01
C LYS A 272 2.04 -25.67 24.12
N THR A 273 0.73 -25.74 23.97
CA THR A 273 0.04 -26.71 23.10
C THR A 273 -1.07 -26.01 22.33
N THR A 274 -1.36 -26.48 21.11
CA THR A 274 -2.44 -25.90 20.29
C THR A 274 -3.77 -25.83 21.04
N SER A 275 -4.20 -26.92 21.68
CA SER A 275 -5.46 -26.96 22.43
C SER A 275 -5.56 -25.89 23.52
N ALA A 276 -4.52 -25.68 24.34
CA ALA A 276 -4.57 -24.71 25.43
C ALA A 276 -4.63 -23.25 24.94
N ILE A 277 -3.98 -22.95 23.80
CA ILE A 277 -4.01 -21.62 23.17
C ILE A 277 -5.37 -21.37 22.52
N VAL A 278 -5.93 -22.36 21.82
CA VAL A 278 -7.27 -22.30 21.21
C VAL A 278 -8.34 -22.14 22.29
N ASP A 279 -8.31 -22.95 23.35
CA ASP A 279 -9.28 -22.86 24.45
C ASP A 279 -9.22 -21.52 25.20
N PHE A 280 -8.01 -20.95 25.37
CA PHE A 280 -7.86 -19.60 25.92
C PHE A 280 -8.58 -18.56 25.05
N MET A 281 -8.36 -18.60 23.74
CA MET A 281 -8.93 -17.63 22.80
C MET A 281 -10.43 -17.82 22.60
N VAL A 282 -10.93 -19.06 22.48
CA VAL A 282 -12.36 -19.37 22.41
C VAL A 282 -13.07 -18.98 23.71
N LYS A 283 -12.47 -19.22 24.88
CA LYS A 283 -13.01 -18.76 26.17
C LYS A 283 -13.08 -17.23 26.26
N LYS A 284 -12.16 -16.51 25.61
CA LYS A 284 -12.13 -15.05 25.57
C LYS A 284 -13.13 -14.47 24.55
N TYR A 285 -13.39 -15.21 23.46
CA TYR A 285 -14.21 -14.79 22.32
C TYR A 285 -15.24 -15.86 21.88
N PRO A 286 -16.13 -16.34 22.77
CA PRO A 286 -16.92 -17.57 22.55
C PRO A 286 -17.99 -17.48 21.45
N ASN A 287 -18.22 -16.29 20.90
CA ASN A 287 -19.21 -16.02 19.85
C ASN A 287 -18.58 -15.81 18.46
N LEU A 288 -17.24 -15.91 18.33
CA LEU A 288 -16.58 -15.75 17.03
C LEU A 288 -16.57 -17.09 16.26
N PRO A 289 -16.99 -17.12 14.98
CA PRO A 289 -16.69 -18.21 14.08
C PRO A 289 -15.19 -18.23 13.74
N GLY A 290 -14.74 -19.30 13.07
CA GLY A 290 -13.35 -19.44 12.63
C GLY A 290 -12.43 -20.20 13.59
N LYS A 291 -12.97 -21.15 14.37
CA LYS A 291 -12.17 -21.93 15.34
C LYS A 291 -11.10 -22.76 14.63
N ASP A 292 -11.43 -23.36 13.49
CA ASP A 292 -10.54 -24.31 12.81
C ASP A 292 -9.38 -23.57 12.13
N GLU A 293 -9.64 -22.37 11.62
CA GLU A 293 -8.65 -21.41 11.11
C GLU A 293 -7.76 -20.85 12.23
N LEU A 294 -8.32 -20.60 13.42
CA LEU A 294 -7.53 -20.29 14.63
C LEU A 294 -6.64 -21.47 15.01
N GLU A 295 -7.16 -22.69 15.05
CA GLU A 295 -6.40 -23.90 15.39
C GLU A 295 -5.27 -24.14 14.39
N MET A 296 -5.53 -23.96 13.09
CA MET A 296 -4.52 -23.98 12.03
C MET A 296 -3.44 -22.90 12.26
N GLY A 297 -3.84 -21.64 12.49
CA GLY A 297 -2.90 -20.55 12.75
C GLY A 297 -2.03 -20.77 13.99
N VAL A 298 -2.58 -21.39 15.04
CA VAL A 298 -1.83 -21.79 16.24
C VAL A 298 -0.87 -22.95 15.94
N LYS A 299 -1.28 -23.97 15.17
CA LYS A 299 -0.39 -25.05 14.72
C LYS A 299 0.80 -24.51 13.93
N VAL A 300 0.57 -23.53 13.05
CA VAL A 300 1.64 -22.85 12.31
C VAL A 300 2.54 -22.05 13.25
N PHE A 301 1.98 -21.30 14.21
CA PHE A 301 2.74 -20.54 15.21
C PHE A 301 3.67 -21.43 16.06
N LEU A 302 3.21 -22.63 16.43
CA LEU A 302 3.99 -23.61 17.20
C LEU A 302 4.94 -24.46 16.35
N GLY A 303 4.89 -24.35 15.01
CA GLY A 303 5.64 -25.23 14.10
C GLY A 303 5.09 -26.65 14.00
N GLU A 304 3.89 -26.92 14.52
CA GLU A 304 3.14 -28.18 14.35
C GLU A 304 2.63 -28.35 12.90
N MET A 305 2.54 -27.25 12.13
CA MET A 305 2.17 -27.24 10.72
C MET A 305 3.11 -26.35 9.91
N ALA A 306 3.56 -26.85 8.75
CA ALA A 306 4.35 -26.06 7.80
C ALA A 306 3.47 -25.07 7.01
N TRP A 307 3.93 -23.84 6.86
CA TRP A 307 3.24 -22.78 6.11
C TRP A 307 4.25 -21.92 5.36
N ASP A 308 4.23 -22.00 4.03
CA ASP A 308 5.16 -21.26 3.16
C ASP A 308 4.64 -19.84 2.89
N LEU A 309 5.20 -18.89 3.64
CA LEU A 309 4.98 -17.46 3.47
C LEU A 309 6.24 -16.85 2.85
N LYS A 310 6.13 -16.36 1.61
CA LYS A 310 7.23 -15.67 0.91
C LYS A 310 7.58 -14.38 1.66
N SER A 311 8.87 -14.16 1.92
CA SER A 311 9.36 -12.98 2.64
C SER A 311 9.33 -11.73 1.75
N PRO A 312 8.97 -10.54 2.28
CA PRO A 312 9.12 -9.27 1.56
C PRO A 312 10.60 -9.05 1.19
N TYR A 313 10.91 -8.66 -0.05
CA TYR A 313 12.30 -8.51 -0.48
C TYR A 313 12.91 -7.23 0.17
N PRO A 314 13.91 -7.32 1.08
CA PRO A 314 14.26 -6.20 1.95
C PRO A 314 14.84 -4.97 1.25
N ALA A 315 15.31 -5.12 0.01
CA ALA A 315 15.92 -4.03 -0.74
C ALA A 315 14.92 -3.11 -1.46
N ILE A 316 13.65 -3.50 -1.65
CA ILE A 316 12.69 -2.73 -2.47
C ILE A 316 12.49 -1.32 -1.90
N GLY A 317 12.74 -0.31 -2.72
CA GLY A 317 12.67 1.10 -2.33
C GLY A 317 13.82 1.55 -1.41
N GLN A 318 14.89 0.76 -1.29
CA GLN A 318 16.05 1.01 -0.43
C GLN A 318 17.35 1.13 -1.24
N LYS A 319 18.37 1.68 -0.58
CA LYS A 319 19.75 1.61 -1.03
C LYS A 319 20.49 0.49 -0.30
N VAL A 320 21.20 -0.36 -1.02
CA VAL A 320 22.02 -1.43 -0.47
C VAL A 320 23.47 -1.22 -0.87
N GLU A 321 24.34 -0.98 0.11
CA GLU A 321 25.79 -1.05 -0.06
C GLU A 321 26.20 -2.53 -0.16
N VAL A 322 26.95 -2.88 -1.20
CA VAL A 322 27.57 -4.19 -1.42
C VAL A 322 29.08 -4.02 -1.43
N ASP A 323 29.77 -4.76 -0.57
CA ASP A 323 31.21 -4.58 -0.31
C ASP A 323 31.99 -5.88 -0.56
N PHE A 324 32.74 -5.92 -1.66
CA PHE A 324 33.67 -7.00 -2.02
C PHE A 324 35.12 -6.66 -1.64
N GLY A 325 35.33 -5.72 -0.71
CA GLY A 325 36.64 -5.27 -0.23
C GLY A 325 37.32 -4.29 -1.19
N ALA A 326 37.85 -4.79 -2.31
CA ALA A 326 38.54 -3.97 -3.31
C ALA A 326 37.57 -3.11 -4.15
N VAL A 327 36.37 -3.65 -4.41
CA VAL A 327 35.30 -3.01 -5.18
C VAL A 327 34.04 -2.98 -4.33
N LYS A 328 33.34 -1.85 -4.34
CA LYS A 328 32.05 -1.66 -3.68
C LYS A 328 31.03 -1.10 -4.65
N PHE A 329 29.76 -1.44 -4.44
CA PHE A 329 28.64 -0.95 -5.23
C PHE A 329 27.55 -0.39 -4.31
N LEU A 330 26.90 0.68 -4.76
CA LEU A 330 25.60 1.11 -4.27
C LEU A 330 24.53 0.54 -5.21
N LEU A 331 23.61 -0.25 -4.68
CA LEU A 331 22.43 -0.75 -5.39
C LEU A 331 21.20 0.05 -4.93
N ASP A 332 20.65 0.87 -5.81
CA ASP A 332 19.57 1.83 -5.54
C ASP A 332 18.27 1.32 -6.20
N PHE A 333 17.54 0.49 -5.44
CA PHE A 333 16.32 -0.20 -5.88
C PHE A 333 15.12 0.75 -5.83
N LYS A 334 14.51 1.02 -6.99
CA LYS A 334 13.43 2.02 -7.13
C LYS A 334 12.06 1.43 -6.78
N ASP A 335 11.83 0.21 -7.22
CA ASP A 335 10.59 -0.56 -7.07
C ASP A 335 10.91 -2.07 -7.04
N ASN A 336 10.02 -2.93 -7.54
CA ASN A 336 10.19 -4.38 -7.56
C ASN A 336 10.84 -4.95 -8.83
N LYS A 337 11.25 -4.08 -9.77
CA LYS A 337 11.89 -4.44 -11.05
C LYS A 337 13.05 -3.52 -11.41
N THR A 338 12.96 -2.22 -11.11
CA THR A 338 13.98 -1.25 -11.54
C THR A 338 15.02 -1.01 -10.44
N MET A 339 16.30 -1.15 -10.77
CA MET A 339 17.45 -0.82 -9.91
C MET A 339 18.46 0.02 -10.68
N THR A 340 19.05 1.04 -10.05
CA THR A 340 20.30 1.67 -10.53
C THR A 340 21.46 1.15 -9.69
N PHE A 341 22.53 0.65 -10.30
CA PHE A 341 23.77 0.40 -9.56
C PHE A 341 24.80 1.51 -9.81
N THR A 342 25.68 1.76 -8.85
CA THR A 342 26.83 2.66 -8.99
C THR A 342 28.05 2.10 -8.28
N GLY A 343 29.16 1.88 -8.98
CA GLY A 343 30.42 1.46 -8.38
C GLY A 343 31.10 2.60 -7.62
N LEU A 344 31.46 2.35 -6.37
CA LEU A 344 31.97 3.36 -5.43
C LEU A 344 33.50 3.36 -5.31
N THR A 345 34.15 2.21 -5.53
CA THR A 345 35.60 2.02 -5.34
C THR A 345 36.20 1.03 -6.34
N GLY A 346 37.52 1.04 -6.45
CA GLY A 346 38.28 0.06 -7.24
C GLY A 346 38.08 0.22 -8.75
N SER A 347 38.23 -0.88 -9.49
CA SER A 347 38.13 -0.92 -10.95
C SER A 347 36.75 -0.58 -11.51
N SER A 348 35.70 -0.64 -10.69
CA SER A 348 34.33 -0.27 -11.08
C SER A 348 33.92 1.12 -10.60
N LYS A 349 34.84 1.93 -10.04
CA LYS A 349 34.49 3.27 -9.55
C LYS A 349 33.88 4.12 -10.67
N ASP A 350 32.79 4.81 -10.33
CA ASP A 350 31.99 5.68 -11.21
C ASP A 350 31.29 4.94 -12.37
N SER A 351 31.35 3.61 -12.46
CA SER A 351 30.50 2.84 -13.39
C SER A 351 29.06 2.79 -12.87
N THR A 352 28.07 2.87 -13.76
CA THR A 352 26.66 2.86 -13.40
C THR A 352 25.79 2.44 -14.58
N ASP A 353 24.73 1.70 -14.31
CA ASP A 353 23.65 1.44 -15.25
C ASP A 353 22.31 1.37 -14.49
N THR A 354 21.19 1.49 -15.20
CA THR A 354 19.85 1.24 -14.67
C THR A 354 19.23 0.04 -15.37
N VAL A 355 18.85 -0.94 -14.58
CA VAL A 355 18.60 -2.31 -15.02
C VAL A 355 17.23 -2.81 -14.53
N GLU A 356 16.60 -3.64 -15.35
CA GLU A 356 15.52 -4.51 -14.91
C GLU A 356 16.14 -5.72 -14.20
N TYR A 357 15.84 -5.88 -12.90
CA TYR A 357 16.26 -7.01 -12.08
C TYR A 357 15.07 -7.93 -11.79
N THR A 358 15.38 -9.19 -11.45
CA THR A 358 14.42 -10.13 -10.85
C THR A 358 14.97 -10.61 -9.52
N ALA A 359 14.13 -10.63 -8.48
CA ALA A 359 14.43 -11.27 -7.20
C ALA A 359 13.54 -12.51 -7.01
N VAL A 360 14.15 -13.60 -6.55
CA VAL A 360 13.49 -14.88 -6.25
C VAL A 360 13.95 -15.32 -4.87
N GLU A 361 13.04 -15.53 -3.93
CA GLU A 361 13.38 -16.15 -2.65
C GLU A 361 13.71 -17.63 -2.85
N VAL A 362 14.91 -18.05 -2.44
CA VAL A 362 15.42 -19.43 -2.58
C VAL A 362 15.54 -20.16 -1.24
N ALA A 363 15.53 -19.41 -0.14
CA ALA A 363 15.29 -19.86 1.24
C ALA A 363 14.86 -18.65 2.07
N LYS A 364 14.35 -18.83 3.30
CA LYS A 364 13.78 -17.72 4.10
C LYS A 364 14.77 -16.56 4.29
N ASN A 365 14.42 -15.37 3.80
CA ASN A 365 15.27 -14.16 3.71
C ASN A 365 16.58 -14.33 2.89
N VAL A 366 16.65 -15.31 1.98
CA VAL A 366 17.77 -15.53 1.05
C VAL A 366 17.25 -15.43 -0.37
N PHE A 367 17.73 -14.42 -1.11
CA PHE A 367 17.21 -14.09 -2.44
C PHE A 367 18.27 -14.30 -3.51
N MET A 368 17.91 -15.04 -4.56
CA MET A 368 18.63 -14.99 -5.83
C MET A 368 18.14 -13.75 -6.60
N VAL A 369 19.03 -12.82 -6.89
CA VAL A 369 18.72 -11.52 -7.49
C VAL A 369 19.60 -11.32 -8.70
N TYR A 370 19.01 -11.19 -9.89
CA TYR A 370 19.77 -11.17 -11.15
C TYR A 370 19.28 -10.11 -12.13
N TRP A 371 20.18 -9.62 -12.98
CA TRP A 371 19.93 -8.61 -14.00
C TRP A 371 20.89 -8.73 -15.19
N HIS A 372 20.55 -8.02 -16.27
CA HIS A 372 21.44 -7.74 -17.40
C HIS A 372 21.76 -6.23 -17.43
N GLU A 373 22.99 -5.88 -17.78
CA GLU A 373 23.46 -4.48 -17.85
C GLU A 373 23.44 -4.01 -19.31
N PRO A 374 22.38 -3.32 -19.78
CA PRO A 374 22.17 -3.06 -21.21
C PRO A 374 23.26 -2.20 -21.86
N ASN A 375 23.97 -1.36 -21.08
CA ASN A 375 25.04 -0.52 -21.61
C ASN A 375 26.43 -1.13 -21.46
N LEU A 376 26.63 -2.07 -20.53
CA LEU A 376 27.94 -2.68 -20.24
C LEU A 376 28.05 -4.16 -20.69
N GLY A 377 26.93 -4.81 -21.01
CA GLY A 377 26.86 -6.18 -21.53
C GLY A 377 27.02 -7.29 -20.47
N PHE A 378 27.23 -6.95 -19.20
CA PHE A 378 27.37 -7.92 -18.12
C PHE A 378 26.04 -8.60 -17.77
N ASN A 379 26.13 -9.81 -17.24
CA ASN A 379 25.03 -10.54 -16.63
C ASN A 379 25.42 -10.90 -15.20
N VAL A 380 24.61 -10.50 -14.23
CA VAL A 380 24.96 -10.60 -12.80
C VAL A 380 23.89 -11.39 -12.06
N THR A 381 24.32 -12.34 -11.23
CA THR A 381 23.46 -13.08 -10.30
C THR A 381 24.03 -13.00 -8.89
N HIS A 382 23.32 -12.36 -7.98
CA HIS A 382 23.61 -12.31 -6.55
C HIS A 382 22.80 -13.37 -5.79
N ILE A 383 23.42 -14.06 -4.83
CA ILE A 383 22.73 -14.74 -3.73
C ILE A 383 22.90 -13.85 -2.49
N GLN A 384 21.81 -13.19 -2.08
CA GLN A 384 21.76 -12.22 -0.99
C GLN A 384 21.15 -12.87 0.27
N ASP A 385 21.96 -13.17 1.27
CA ASP A 385 21.52 -13.76 2.55
C ASP A 385 21.39 -12.68 3.62
N TYR A 386 20.17 -12.18 3.81
CA TYR A 386 19.85 -11.13 4.79
C TYR A 386 19.86 -11.63 6.24
N ASN A 387 19.86 -12.95 6.47
CA ASN A 387 20.03 -13.50 7.82
C ASN A 387 21.48 -13.33 8.32
N LYS A 388 22.45 -13.19 7.40
CA LYS A 388 23.89 -13.06 7.71
C LYS A 388 24.52 -11.77 7.18
N ASN A 389 23.78 -10.97 6.41
CA ASN A 389 24.26 -9.78 5.70
C ASN A 389 25.48 -10.06 4.79
N ILE A 390 25.42 -11.19 4.07
CA ILE A 390 26.45 -11.58 3.08
C ILE A 390 25.85 -11.74 1.69
N VAL A 391 26.67 -11.46 0.68
CA VAL A 391 26.35 -11.69 -0.73
C VAL A 391 27.44 -12.53 -1.39
N TYR A 392 27.00 -13.50 -2.19
CA TYR A 392 27.83 -14.15 -3.21
C TYR A 392 27.36 -13.64 -4.56
N SER A 393 28.27 -13.28 -5.45
CA SER A 393 27.93 -12.83 -6.79
C SER A 393 28.56 -13.73 -7.84
N ASN A 394 27.90 -13.82 -8.99
CA ASN A 394 28.43 -14.36 -10.24
C ASN A 394 28.24 -13.29 -11.31
N ILE A 395 29.35 -12.66 -11.71
CA ILE A 395 29.41 -11.63 -12.74
C ILE A 395 30.00 -12.26 -13.99
N ALA A 396 29.21 -12.33 -15.07
CA ALA A 396 29.63 -12.81 -16.38
C ALA A 396 29.80 -11.62 -17.34
N GLY A 397 31.01 -11.47 -17.90
CA GLY A 397 31.35 -10.41 -18.86
C GLY A 397 30.85 -10.69 -20.28
N PRO A 398 30.71 -9.65 -21.13
CA PRO A 398 30.34 -9.80 -22.53
C PRO A 398 31.39 -10.54 -23.38
N ASP A 399 32.61 -10.69 -22.84
CA ASP A 399 33.71 -11.49 -23.40
C ASP A 399 33.69 -12.96 -22.95
N GLY A 400 32.73 -13.36 -22.11
CA GLY A 400 32.63 -14.70 -21.53
C GLY A 400 33.51 -14.93 -20.29
N THR A 401 34.14 -13.88 -19.74
CA THR A 401 34.83 -13.98 -18.43
C THR A 401 33.85 -14.12 -17.27
N PHE A 402 34.29 -14.74 -16.18
CA PHE A 402 33.49 -14.92 -14.96
C PHE A 402 34.27 -14.44 -13.73
N THR A 403 33.58 -13.72 -12.84
CA THR A 403 34.08 -13.34 -11.51
C THR A 403 33.08 -13.77 -10.44
N HIS A 404 33.56 -14.40 -9.36
CA HIS A 404 32.72 -14.99 -8.32
C HIS A 404 32.97 -14.37 -6.92
N PRO A 405 32.77 -13.05 -6.71
CA PRO A 405 33.19 -12.41 -5.47
C PRO A 405 32.20 -12.69 -4.33
N LYS A 406 32.73 -12.77 -3.11
CA LYS A 406 31.97 -12.84 -1.86
C LYS A 406 32.16 -11.53 -1.09
N GLY A 407 31.08 -10.96 -0.59
CA GLY A 407 31.06 -9.68 0.11
C GLY A 407 30.03 -9.61 1.22
N THR A 408 29.92 -8.43 1.83
CA THR A 408 28.81 -8.08 2.73
C THR A 408 27.75 -7.27 1.99
N LEU A 409 26.53 -7.25 2.54
CA LEU A 409 25.45 -6.37 2.11
C LEU A 409 24.95 -5.54 3.29
N LYS A 410 24.52 -4.30 3.04
CA LYS A 410 24.05 -3.38 4.08
C LYS A 410 23.00 -2.43 3.53
N ILE A 411 21.78 -2.51 4.05
CA ILE A 411 20.73 -1.52 3.77
C ILE A 411 21.14 -0.18 4.39
N LEU A 412 21.13 0.87 3.59
CA LEU A 412 21.34 2.26 4.00
C LEU A 412 19.98 2.90 4.28
N LYS A 413 19.84 3.50 5.47
CA LYS A 413 18.65 4.25 5.91
C LYS A 413 18.92 5.75 5.85
#